data_AF-A0A101SQJ4-F1
#
_entry.id   AF-A0A101SQJ4-F1
#
_cell.length_a   1.000
_cell.length_b   1.000
_cell.length_c   1.000
_cell.angle_alpha   90.00
_cell.angle_beta   90.00
_cell.angle_gamma   90.00
#
_symmetry.space_group_name_H-M   'P 1'
#
loop_
_entity.id
_entity.type
_entity.pdbx_description
1 polymer ?
#
loop_
_entity_poly.entity_id
_entity_poly.type
_entity_poly.pdbx_seq_one_letter_code
_entity_poly.pdbx_strand_id
1 'polypeptide(L)'
;MRLRGGAATAAMLMSAVTVAAVAGCAGQGTGDGLGSGSGSGSGPKAGGGAALAAAGELTVKGRAPQTGYERDRFGTAWADTDSNGCDTRVISMVRAVVRLFSQRMQGVVGCA
;
A
#
# COMPACT_ATOMS: atom_id res chain seq x y z
N MET A 1 -57.85 -8.62 25.72
CA MET A 1 -58.62 -8.21 24.53
C MET A 1 -58.34 -6.73 24.26
N ARG A 2 -57.74 -6.43 23.09
CA ARG A 2 -57.87 -5.18 22.29
C ARG A 2 -57.41 -3.84 22.94
N LEU A 3 -56.76 -2.87 22.30
CA LEU A 3 -56.20 -2.65 20.96
C LEU A 3 -55.34 -1.34 21.04
N ARG A 4 -54.20 -1.30 20.34
CA ARG A 4 -53.65 -0.21 19.46
C ARG A 4 -53.75 1.30 19.82
N GLY A 5 -52.63 1.99 19.51
CA GLY A 5 -52.55 3.41 19.07
C GLY A 5 -51.71 4.30 20.00
N GLY A 6 -50.78 5.16 19.59
CA GLY A 6 -50.43 5.72 18.29
C GLY A 6 -49.09 6.48 18.34
N ALA A 7 -48.67 7.00 17.19
CA ALA A 7 -47.38 7.65 16.94
C ALA A 7 -47.37 9.18 17.22
N ALA A 8 -46.16 9.75 17.13
CA ALA A 8 -45.77 11.18 17.09
C ALA A 8 -45.60 11.85 18.49
N THR A 9 -44.54 12.60 18.80
CA THR A 9 -43.96 13.74 18.07
C THR A 9 -42.54 14.07 18.60
N ALA A 10 -41.84 14.86 17.80
CA ALA A 10 -40.46 15.33 17.96
C ALA A 10 -40.17 16.12 19.25
N ALA A 11 -38.92 16.04 19.72
CA ALA A 11 -38.27 17.11 20.46
C ALA A 11 -36.77 17.12 20.14
N MET A 12 -36.36 18.04 19.29
CA MET A 12 -34.97 18.50 19.24
C MET A 12 -34.64 19.22 20.55
N LEU A 13 -33.52 18.87 21.17
CA LEU A 13 -32.79 19.76 22.07
C LEU A 13 -31.31 19.75 21.66
N MET A 14 -30.89 20.89 21.12
CA MET A 14 -29.52 21.24 20.77
C MET A 14 -28.63 21.32 22.01
N SER A 15 -27.46 20.69 21.95
CA SER A 15 -26.22 21.11 22.60
C SER A 15 -25.09 20.65 21.68
N ALA A 16 -24.72 21.48 20.72
CA ALA A 16 -23.61 22.43 20.81
C ALA A 16 -22.23 21.74 20.76
N VAL A 17 -21.61 21.85 19.57
CA VAL A 17 -20.20 22.24 19.35
C VAL A 17 -19.13 21.36 20.05
N THR A 18 -18.33 20.61 19.31
CA THR A 18 -17.06 21.14 18.78
C THR A 18 -16.58 20.34 17.57
N VAL A 19 -16.50 21.01 16.42
CA VAL A 19 -15.66 20.59 15.30
C VAL A 19 -14.22 20.89 15.69
N ALA A 20 -13.44 19.87 16.06
CA ALA A 20 -11.99 20.02 16.22
C ALA A 20 -11.35 20.08 14.84
N ALA A 21 -10.87 21.26 14.47
CA ALA A 21 -10.12 21.53 13.24
C ALA A 21 -8.83 20.71 13.21
N VAL A 22 -8.60 19.94 12.13
CA VAL A 22 -7.29 19.36 11.82
C VAL A 22 -6.39 20.43 11.20
N ALA A 23 -5.95 21.38 12.03
CA ALA A 23 -4.85 22.28 11.70
C ALA A 23 -3.59 21.75 12.41
N GLY A 24 -2.74 21.03 11.69
CA GLY A 24 -1.52 20.50 12.28
C GLY A 24 -0.70 19.60 11.37
N CYS A 25 -0.11 20.16 10.32
CA CYS A 25 1.20 19.68 9.86
C CYS A 25 1.99 20.86 9.28
N ALA A 26 2.52 21.70 10.18
CA ALA A 26 3.68 22.53 9.89
C ALA A 26 4.78 22.11 10.85
N GLY A 27 5.75 21.37 10.30
CA GLY A 27 6.97 20.94 10.98
C GLY A 27 8.08 20.78 9.95
N GLN A 28 8.58 21.92 9.44
CA GLN A 28 9.79 22.00 8.64
C GLN A 28 10.99 21.86 9.57
N GLY A 29 11.73 20.76 9.44
CA GLY A 29 13.13 20.69 9.85
C GLY A 29 14.00 20.96 8.64
N THR A 30 14.45 22.20 8.48
CA THR A 30 15.46 22.59 7.51
C THR A 30 16.81 22.02 7.95
N GLY A 31 17.33 21.08 7.19
CA GLY A 31 18.71 20.60 7.31
C GLY A 31 19.35 20.68 5.94
N ASP A 32 20.05 21.79 5.67
CA ASP A 32 20.87 21.96 4.47
C ASP A 32 22.04 20.97 4.53
N GLY A 33 21.97 19.95 3.68
CA GLY A 33 23.01 18.96 3.49
C GLY A 33 22.91 18.37 2.09
N LEU A 34 23.56 19.04 1.13
CA LEU A 34 23.72 18.56 -0.25
C LEU A 34 24.62 17.30 -0.24
N GLY A 35 24.00 16.15 -0.02
CA GLY A 35 24.55 14.84 -0.37
C GLY A 35 23.81 14.32 -1.59
N SER A 36 24.44 14.40 -2.77
CA SER A 36 23.94 13.80 -4.01
C SER A 36 24.00 12.28 -3.91
N GLY A 37 22.99 11.68 -3.28
CA GLY A 37 22.70 10.25 -3.38
C GLY A 37 21.62 10.04 -4.44
N SER A 38 21.98 9.39 -5.55
CA SER A 38 21.04 8.95 -6.57
C SER A 38 20.04 7.96 -5.95
N GLY A 39 18.91 8.48 -5.50
CA GLY A 39 17.86 7.74 -4.82
C GLY A 39 17.02 6.93 -5.79
N SER A 40 17.35 5.65 -5.92
CA SER A 40 16.45 4.62 -6.45
C SER A 40 15.16 4.61 -5.62
N GLY A 41 14.05 5.06 -6.21
CA GLY A 41 12.68 4.84 -5.76
C GLY A 41 12.38 5.10 -4.29
N SER A 42 12.01 6.34 -3.95
CA SER A 42 11.39 6.68 -2.66
C SER A 42 9.95 6.15 -2.57
N GLY A 43 9.78 4.83 -2.53
CA GLY A 43 8.69 4.27 -1.75
C GLY A 43 8.94 4.58 -0.27
N PRO A 44 7.92 4.57 0.61
CA PRO A 44 8.16 4.69 2.03
C PRO A 44 9.22 3.68 2.43
N LYS A 45 10.38 4.16 2.88
CA LYS A 45 11.46 3.32 3.39
C LYS A 45 10.87 2.70 4.65
N ALA A 46 10.32 1.50 4.51
CA ALA A 46 9.75 0.77 5.62
C ALA A 46 10.91 0.50 6.59
N GLY A 47 11.07 1.39 7.58
CA GLY A 47 11.85 1.09 8.77
C GLY A 47 11.33 -0.23 9.29
N GLY A 48 12.24 -1.15 9.63
CA GLY A 48 11.93 -2.53 9.98
C GLY A 48 10.72 -2.62 10.90
N GLY A 49 9.55 -2.87 10.33
CA GLY A 49 8.30 -2.89 11.06
C GLY A 49 8.10 -4.25 11.72
N ALA A 50 6.88 -4.49 12.21
CA ALA A 50 6.49 -5.79 12.77
C ALA A 50 6.87 -6.99 11.86
N ALA A 51 6.84 -6.82 10.54
CA ALA A 51 7.27 -7.85 9.59
C ALA A 51 8.77 -8.16 9.66
N LEU A 52 9.64 -7.16 9.87
CA LEU A 52 11.07 -7.40 10.02
C LEU A 52 11.38 -8.05 11.37
N ALA A 53 10.69 -7.62 12.43
CA ALA A 53 10.81 -8.25 13.76
C ALA A 53 10.40 -9.73 13.70
N ALA A 54 9.23 -10.03 13.11
CA ALA A 54 8.75 -11.40 12.93
C ALA A 54 9.69 -12.25 12.06
N ALA A 55 10.32 -11.66 11.02
CA ALA A 55 11.33 -12.37 10.23
C ALA A 55 12.57 -12.75 11.05
N GLY A 56 12.94 -11.92 12.04
CA GLY A 56 14.06 -12.21 12.96
C GLY A 56 13.77 -13.35 13.95
N GLU A 57 12.50 -13.66 14.20
CA GLU A 57 12.09 -14.77 15.08
C GLU A 57 12.12 -16.13 14.37
N LEU A 58 12.23 -16.15 13.03
CA LEU A 58 12.26 -17.38 12.25
C LEU A 58 13.59 -18.12 12.45
N THR A 59 13.51 -19.38 12.90
CA THR A 59 14.68 -20.24 13.02
C THR A 59 15.32 -20.51 11.64
N VAL A 60 16.57 -20.14 11.48
CA VAL A 60 17.35 -20.46 10.26
C VAL A 60 17.70 -21.94 10.27
N LYS A 61 17.19 -22.69 9.29
CA LYS A 61 17.61 -24.07 9.04
C LYS A 61 18.94 -24.10 8.29
N GLY A 62 19.75 -25.12 8.55
CA GLY A 62 20.94 -25.40 7.73
C GLY A 62 20.57 -25.74 6.28
N ARG A 63 21.57 -25.77 5.40
CA ARG A 63 21.36 -26.10 3.97
C ARG A 63 20.84 -27.54 3.84
N ALA A 64 19.63 -27.70 3.30
CA ALA A 64 19.11 -28.99 2.88
C ALA A 64 19.80 -29.46 1.57
N PRO A 65 19.89 -30.77 1.31
CA PRO A 65 20.30 -31.27 0.01
C PRO A 65 19.39 -30.71 -1.09
N GLN A 66 19.97 -30.22 -2.19
CA GLN A 66 19.22 -29.73 -3.35
C GLN A 66 18.72 -30.88 -4.24
N THR A 67 18.46 -32.05 -3.67
CA THR A 67 18.04 -33.25 -4.39
C THR A 67 16.59 -33.12 -4.85
N GLY A 68 16.30 -33.51 -6.10
CA GLY A 68 14.92 -33.55 -6.64
C GLY A 68 14.42 -32.22 -7.24
N TYR A 69 15.28 -31.19 -7.27
CA TYR A 69 14.99 -29.94 -7.95
C TYR A 69 15.56 -29.94 -9.38
N GLU A 70 14.68 -29.70 -10.35
CA GLU A 70 15.01 -29.53 -11.76
C GLU A 70 14.23 -28.31 -12.27
N ARG A 71 14.91 -27.32 -12.86
CA ARG A 71 14.27 -26.07 -13.28
C ARG A 71 13.14 -26.29 -14.29
N ASP A 72 13.32 -27.27 -15.15
CA ASP A 72 12.40 -27.58 -16.25
C ASP A 72 11.05 -28.15 -15.76
N ARG A 73 10.98 -28.64 -14.51
CA ARG A 73 9.72 -29.10 -13.90
C ARG A 73 8.73 -27.98 -13.60
N PHE A 74 9.16 -26.72 -13.64
CA PHE A 74 8.35 -25.55 -13.32
C PHE A 74 7.86 -24.79 -14.56
N GLY A 75 8.10 -25.33 -15.75
CA GLY A 75 7.69 -24.73 -17.02
C GLY A 75 8.58 -23.56 -17.45
N THR A 76 8.15 -22.88 -18.51
CA THR A 76 8.88 -21.76 -19.10
C THR A 76 8.89 -20.56 -18.18
N ALA A 77 10.07 -19.96 -17.99
CA ALA A 77 10.19 -18.72 -17.24
C ALA A 77 9.30 -17.62 -17.85
N TRP A 78 8.57 -16.90 -17.00
CA TRP A 78 7.65 -15.82 -17.37
C TRP A 78 6.41 -16.23 -18.17
N ALA A 79 6.01 -17.50 -18.13
CA ALA A 79 4.83 -18.00 -18.86
C ALA A 79 3.62 -17.04 -18.83
N ASP A 80 2.99 -16.87 -19.98
CA ASP A 80 1.66 -16.29 -20.12
C ASP A 80 0.65 -17.33 -19.61
N THR A 81 0.19 -17.15 -18.37
CA THR A 81 -0.64 -18.14 -17.67
C THR A 81 -2.12 -18.00 -18.05
N ASP A 82 -2.54 -16.84 -18.56
CA ASP A 82 -3.92 -16.55 -18.93
C ASP A 82 -4.14 -16.46 -20.45
N SER A 83 -3.12 -16.77 -21.26
CA SER A 83 -3.19 -16.82 -22.73
C SER A 83 -3.66 -15.50 -23.35
N ASN A 84 -3.29 -14.37 -22.74
CA ASN A 84 -3.66 -13.04 -23.21
C ASN A 84 -2.61 -12.40 -24.15
N GLY A 85 -1.48 -13.08 -24.38
CA GLY A 85 -0.38 -12.64 -25.22
C GLY A 85 0.70 -11.82 -24.50
N CYS A 86 0.56 -11.58 -23.19
CA CYS A 86 1.54 -10.87 -22.38
C CYS A 86 2.15 -11.80 -21.32
N ASP A 87 3.45 -12.02 -21.43
CA ASP A 87 4.20 -12.76 -20.42
C ASP A 87 4.16 -12.04 -19.05
N THR A 88 4.45 -12.78 -17.97
CA THR A 88 4.36 -12.23 -16.61
C THR A 88 5.29 -11.03 -16.38
N ARG A 89 6.39 -10.92 -17.14
CA ARG A 89 7.34 -9.79 -17.05
C ARG A 89 6.74 -8.54 -17.67
N VAL A 90 6.25 -8.64 -18.90
CA VAL A 90 5.66 -7.54 -19.65
C VAL A 90 4.46 -6.98 -18.90
N ILE A 91 3.57 -7.83 -18.38
CA ILE A 91 2.41 -7.35 -17.61
C ILE A 91 2.84 -6.62 -16.32
N SER A 92 3.88 -7.09 -15.62
CA SER A 92 4.40 -6.39 -14.43
C SER A 92 4.98 -5.02 -14.75
N MET A 93 5.71 -4.91 -15.87
CA MET A 93 6.32 -3.66 -16.35
C MET A 93 5.26 -2.66 -16.78
N VAL A 94 4.29 -3.09 -17.60
CA VAL A 94 3.19 -2.22 -18.05
C VAL A 94 2.37 -1.72 -16.86
N ARG A 95 2.05 -2.58 -15.89
CA ARG A 95 1.35 -2.15 -14.66
C ARG A 95 2.15 -1.12 -13.87
N ALA A 96 3.47 -1.28 -13.76
CA ALA A 96 4.32 -0.31 -13.07
C ALA A 96 4.36 1.04 -13.79
N VAL A 97 4.56 1.05 -15.10
CA VAL A 97 4.59 2.27 -15.93
C VAL A 97 3.24 3.01 -15.85
N VAL A 98 2.13 2.30 -16.01
CA VAL A 98 0.79 2.91 -15.93
C VAL A 98 0.52 3.48 -14.53
N ARG A 99 0.95 2.81 -13.45
CA ARG A 99 0.85 3.33 -12.08
C ARG A 99 1.69 4.59 -11.87
N LEU A 100 2.93 4.62 -12.36
CA LEU A 100 3.82 5.78 -12.25
C LEU A 100 3.21 6.99 -12.97
N PHE A 101 2.69 6.78 -14.18
CA PHE A 101 2.02 7.84 -14.93
C PHE A 101 0.80 8.39 -14.16
N SER A 102 -0.05 7.51 -13.65
CA SER A 102 -1.23 7.90 -12.87
C SER A 102 -0.86 8.65 -11.58
N GLN A 103 0.14 8.18 -10.84
CA GLN A 103 0.63 8.84 -9.62
C GLN A 103 1.20 10.23 -9.92
N ARG A 104 1.93 10.38 -11.03
CA ARG A 104 2.43 11.69 -11.47
C ARG A 104 1.29 12.66 -11.78
N MET A 105 0.24 12.19 -12.45
CA MET A 105 -0.93 13.04 -12.79
C MET A 105 -1.76 13.40 -11.55
N GLN A 106 -1.96 12.49 -10.60
CA GLN A 106 -2.66 12.77 -9.35
C GLN A 106 -1.92 13.80 -8.48
N GLY A 107 -0.58 13.76 -8.48
CA GLY A 107 0.23 14.78 -7.81
C GLY A 107 0.07 16.19 -8.40
N VAL A 108 -0.28 16.31 -9.70
CA VAL A 108 -0.53 17.61 -10.34
C VAL A 108 -1.90 18.18 -9.95
N VAL A 109 -2.93 17.33 -9.79
CA VAL A 109 -4.27 17.77 -9.35
C VAL A 109 -4.30 18.13 -7.86
N GLY A 110 -3.45 17.52 -7.03
CA GLY A 110 -3.33 17.84 -5.61
C GLY A 110 -2.53 19.11 -5.29
N CYS A 111 -1.92 19.75 -6.29
CA CYS A 111 -1.20 21.02 -6.14
C CYS A 111 -1.98 22.24 -6.68
N ALA A 112 -3.23 22.04 -7.13
CA ALA A 112 -4.12 23.10 -7.62
C ALA A 112 -5.14 23.52 -6.56
#